data_AF-A0A2H3E7P1-F1
#
_entry.id   AF-A0A2H3E7P1-F1
#
_cell.length_a   1.000
_cell.length_b   1.000
_cell.length_c   1.000
_cell.angle_alpha   90.00
_cell.angle_beta   90.00
_cell.angle_gamma   90.00
#
_symmetry.space_group_name_H-M   'P 1'
#
loop_
_entity.id
_entity.type
_entity.pdbx_description
1 polymer ?
#
loop_
_entity_poly.entity_id
_entity_poly.type
_entity_poly.pdbx_seq_one_letter_code
_entity_poly.pdbx_strand_id
1 'polypeptide(L)'
;MSYAYYHQAPGWGSNQFHFGAPPAPTFQPQPSWGGMDYYRAHALSQADPHLFDNAWNRVRDFGSNSGGLGVGINEARHWHSRAYGGLGELNQMLPQEMGHAAAYEAYRTWIHNSSIYEPLSGDFERQREALIGLAVAESSRLLGYASRSMDHYARSAAAEAAAMTASIIFYWP
;
A
#
# COMPACT_ATOMS: atom_id res chain seq x y z
N MET A 1 6.32 11.20 -2.91
CA MET A 1 5.25 10.47 -2.20
C MET A 1 3.95 10.66 -2.96
N SER A 2 3.23 9.57 -3.22
CA SER A 2 1.99 9.49 -4.02
C SER A 2 0.87 10.43 -3.53
N TYR A 3 0.54 10.44 -2.23
CA TYR A 3 -0.53 11.30 -1.69
C TYR A 3 -0.22 12.79 -1.91
N ALA A 4 0.96 13.25 -1.48
CA ALA A 4 1.38 14.64 -1.68
C ALA A 4 1.47 15.02 -3.17
N TYR A 5 1.88 14.07 -4.02
CA TYR A 5 1.93 14.26 -5.47
C TYR A 5 0.54 14.49 -6.07
N TYR A 6 -0.46 13.66 -5.71
CA TYR A 6 -1.83 13.83 -6.20
C TYR A 6 -2.54 15.03 -5.59
N HIS A 7 -2.32 15.31 -4.31
CA HIS A 7 -2.90 16.47 -3.62
C HIS A 7 -2.53 17.81 -4.27
N GLN A 8 -1.36 17.88 -4.93
CA GLN A 8 -0.91 19.07 -5.65
C GLN A 8 -1.38 19.13 -7.11
N ALA A 9 -2.02 18.07 -7.61
CA ALA A 9 -2.40 17.97 -9.01
C ALA A 9 -3.70 18.74 -9.32
N PRO A 10 -3.84 19.31 -10.54
CA PRO A 10 -5.05 20.02 -10.93
C PRO A 10 -6.30 19.15 -10.84
N GLY A 11 -7.39 19.72 -10.30
CA GLY A 11 -8.68 19.04 -10.19
C GLY A 11 -8.78 18.02 -9.06
N TRP A 12 -7.75 17.87 -8.22
CA TRP A 12 -7.81 17.04 -7.01
C TRP A 12 -9.00 17.44 -6.11
N GLY A 13 -9.67 16.45 -5.51
CA GLY A 13 -10.89 16.67 -4.73
C GLY A 13 -12.16 16.83 -5.57
N SER A 14 -12.09 16.63 -6.89
CA SER A 14 -13.24 16.70 -7.79
C SER A 14 -13.49 15.38 -8.51
N ASN A 15 -14.73 15.16 -8.95
CA ASN A 15 -15.08 13.99 -9.78
C ASN A 15 -14.40 13.99 -11.16
N GLN A 16 -13.78 15.10 -11.57
CA GLN A 16 -13.05 15.23 -12.84
C GLN A 16 -11.56 14.88 -12.70
N PHE A 17 -11.10 14.56 -11.48
CA PHE A 17 -9.72 14.17 -11.25
C PHE A 17 -9.41 12.83 -11.91
N HIS A 18 -8.32 12.80 -12.69
CA HIS A 18 -7.82 11.58 -13.31
C HIS A 18 -6.41 11.29 -12.80
N PHE A 19 -6.19 10.08 -12.30
CA PHE A 19 -4.87 9.67 -11.82
C PHE A 19 -3.92 9.47 -13.00
N GLY A 20 -2.84 10.26 -13.04
CA GLY A 20 -1.68 9.97 -13.87
C GLY A 20 -0.84 8.81 -13.31
N ALA A 21 0.24 8.46 -14.02
CA ALA A 21 1.20 7.46 -13.54
C ALA A 21 1.68 7.80 -12.12
N PRO A 22 1.84 6.80 -11.22
CA PRO A 22 2.36 7.02 -9.89
C PRO A 22 3.82 7.51 -9.95
N PRO A 23 4.26 8.35 -8.99
CA PRO A 23 5.64 8.78 -8.94
C PRO A 23 6.55 7.57 -8.71
N ALA A 24 7.63 7.48 -9.49
CA ALA A 24 8.59 6.40 -9.36
C ALA A 24 9.20 6.38 -7.94
N PRO A 25 9.39 5.19 -7.34
CA PRO A 25 10.09 5.08 -6.07
C PRO A 25 11.53 5.57 -6.15
N THR A 26 12.03 6.16 -5.07
CA THR A 26 13.40 6.73 -5.01
C THR A 26 14.45 5.73 -4.50
N PHE A 27 14.11 4.44 -4.42
CA PHE A 27 15.01 3.37 -3.99
C PHE A 27 15.28 2.42 -5.16
N GLN A 28 16.41 1.71 -5.09
CA GLN A 28 16.81 0.71 -6.06
C GLN A 28 16.85 -0.67 -5.40
N PRO A 29 15.95 -1.61 -5.75
CA PRO A 29 15.96 -2.93 -5.14
C PRO A 29 17.19 -3.75 -5.49
N GLN A 30 17.56 -4.65 -4.56
CA GLN A 30 18.62 -5.63 -4.75
C GLN A 30 18.03 -7.03 -4.90
N PRO A 31 18.70 -7.95 -5.61
CA PRO A 31 18.19 -9.33 -5.78
C PRO A 31 17.98 -10.11 -4.47
N SER A 32 18.66 -9.70 -3.39
CA SER A 32 18.54 -10.31 -2.06
C SER A 32 17.39 -9.75 -1.22
N TRP A 33 16.67 -8.73 -1.71
CA TRP A 33 15.61 -8.08 -0.93
C TRP A 33 14.40 -9.00 -0.75
N GLY A 34 13.86 -8.96 0.48
CA GLY A 34 12.53 -9.50 0.82
C GLY A 34 11.53 -8.37 1.08
N GLY A 35 10.31 -8.70 1.50
CA GLY A 35 9.25 -7.71 1.73
C GLY A 35 9.62 -6.67 2.79
N MET A 36 10.37 -7.06 3.82
CA MET A 36 10.87 -6.15 4.85
C MET A 36 11.79 -5.06 4.27
N ASP A 37 12.60 -5.38 3.27
CA ASP A 37 13.51 -4.39 2.64
C ASP A 37 12.72 -3.36 1.84
N TYR A 38 11.69 -3.81 1.09
CA TYR A 38 10.75 -2.92 0.40
C TYR A 38 9.96 -2.06 1.39
N TYR A 39 9.50 -2.65 2.50
CA TYR A 39 8.85 -1.91 3.58
C TYR A 39 9.75 -0.81 4.12
N ARG A 40 10.99 -1.12 4.48
CA ARG A 40 11.94 -0.14 5.03
C ARG A 40 12.30 0.95 4.02
N ALA A 41 12.55 0.58 2.76
CA ALA A 41 12.91 1.51 1.70
C ALA A 41 11.75 2.47 1.35
N HIS A 42 10.51 2.00 1.50
CA HIS A 42 9.31 2.77 1.20
C HIS A 42 8.60 3.31 2.43
N ALA A 43 9.08 3.10 3.65
CA ALA A 43 8.47 3.70 4.84
C ALA A 43 8.83 5.18 4.97
N LEU A 44 8.26 5.87 5.96
CA LEU A 44 8.83 7.13 6.46
C LEU A 44 10.03 6.80 7.36
N SER A 45 10.77 7.82 7.80
CA SER A 45 12.03 7.73 8.57
C SER A 45 11.99 6.87 9.84
N GLN A 46 10.81 6.42 10.28
CA GLN A 46 10.62 5.43 11.35
C GLN A 46 9.80 4.24 10.81
N ALA A 47 10.49 3.30 10.16
CA ALA A 47 9.92 1.99 9.87
C ALA A 47 9.87 1.18 11.17
N ASP A 48 8.70 0.62 11.50
CA ASP A 48 8.52 -0.29 12.64
C ASP A 48 8.53 -1.74 12.11
N PRO A 49 9.63 -2.51 12.30
CA PRO A 49 9.71 -3.87 11.79
C PRO A 49 8.59 -4.77 12.32
N HIS A 50 8.15 -4.57 13.56
CA HIS A 50 7.10 -5.38 14.16
C HIS A 50 5.76 -5.19 13.46
N LEU A 51 5.50 -4.00 12.91
CA LEU A 51 4.28 -3.73 12.15
C LEU A 51 4.23 -4.58 10.88
N PHE A 52 5.34 -4.63 10.13
CA PHE A 52 5.43 -5.48 8.94
C PHE A 52 5.34 -6.95 9.30
N ASP A 53 6.10 -7.41 10.30
CA ASP A 53 6.10 -8.83 10.69
C ASP A 53 4.69 -9.30 11.11
N ASN A 54 3.95 -8.49 11.87
CA ASN A 54 2.58 -8.80 12.26
C ASN A 54 1.64 -8.89 11.06
N ALA A 55 1.70 -7.90 10.16
CA ALA A 55 0.85 -7.88 8.96
C ALA A 55 1.19 -9.04 8.01
N TRP A 56 2.47 -9.38 7.87
CA TRP A 56 2.92 -10.49 7.03
C TRP A 56 2.56 -11.85 7.61
N ASN A 57 2.71 -12.04 8.92
CA ASN A 57 2.27 -13.26 9.60
C ASN A 57 0.76 -13.48 9.44
N ARG A 58 -0.05 -12.41 9.56
CA ARG A 58 -1.49 -12.47 9.24
C ARG A 58 -1.78 -12.97 7.82
N VAL A 59 -1.06 -12.48 6.82
CA VAL A 59 -1.21 -12.97 5.43
C VAL A 59 -0.92 -14.46 5.33
N ARG A 60 0.14 -14.92 6.00
CA ARG A 60 0.54 -16.33 6.00
C ARG A 60 -0.45 -17.23 6.75
N ASP A 61 -0.95 -16.78 7.89
CA ASP A 61 -1.83 -17.56 8.76
C ASP A 61 -3.23 -17.73 8.16
N PHE A 62 -3.74 -16.69 7.49
CA PHE A 62 -5.11 -16.68 6.98
C PHE A 62 -5.21 -17.01 5.48
N GLY A 63 -4.12 -16.89 4.71
CA GLY A 63 -4.09 -17.22 3.28
C GLY A 63 -5.29 -16.64 2.50
N SER A 64 -5.90 -17.45 1.64
CA SER A 64 -7.10 -17.07 0.86
C SER A 64 -8.39 -16.98 1.71
N ASN A 65 -8.35 -17.40 2.98
CA ASN A 65 -9.51 -17.47 3.88
C ASN A 65 -9.49 -16.27 4.85
N SER A 66 -9.25 -15.08 4.30
CA SER A 66 -8.86 -13.85 4.99
C SER A 66 -9.90 -13.23 5.94
N GLY A 67 -11.05 -13.88 6.17
CA GLY A 67 -12.11 -13.36 7.04
C GLY A 67 -12.64 -11.98 6.63
N GLY A 68 -12.43 -11.55 5.37
CA GLY A 68 -12.79 -10.23 4.88
C GLY A 68 -11.79 -9.10 5.21
N LEU A 69 -10.58 -9.42 5.70
CA LEU A 69 -9.55 -8.40 6.01
C LEU A 69 -8.92 -7.75 4.79
N GLY A 70 -8.89 -8.44 3.65
CA GLY A 70 -8.42 -7.92 2.38
C GLY A 70 -9.55 -7.88 1.37
N VAL A 71 -9.44 -6.95 0.42
CA VAL A 71 -10.47 -6.71 -0.60
C VAL A 71 -9.91 -6.92 -2.02
N GLY A 72 -10.81 -7.10 -2.99
CA GLY A 72 -10.45 -7.22 -4.40
C GLY A 72 -10.08 -5.89 -5.06
N ILE A 73 -9.57 -5.95 -6.30
CA ILE A 73 -9.03 -4.78 -7.03
C ILE A 73 -10.04 -3.62 -7.16
N ASN A 74 -11.32 -3.92 -7.39
CA ASN A 74 -12.34 -2.91 -7.64
C ASN A 74 -12.67 -2.11 -6.37
N GLU A 75 -12.74 -2.81 -5.25
CA GLU A 75 -12.96 -2.19 -3.94
C GLU A 75 -11.72 -1.41 -3.49
N ALA A 76 -10.53 -1.98 -3.69
CA ALA A 76 -9.27 -1.27 -3.43
C ALA A 76 -9.16 0.03 -4.27
N ARG A 77 -9.55 -0.01 -5.55
CA ARG A 77 -9.66 1.16 -6.42
C ARG A 77 -10.69 2.18 -5.92
N HIS A 78 -11.84 1.73 -5.42
CA HIS A 78 -12.85 2.62 -4.85
C HIS A 78 -12.29 3.41 -3.67
N TRP A 79 -11.64 2.72 -2.72
CA TRP A 79 -11.01 3.35 -1.56
C TRP A 79 -9.84 4.26 -1.95
N HIS A 80 -9.08 3.88 -2.96
CA HIS A 80 -8.01 4.70 -3.52
C HIS A 80 -8.51 6.03 -4.08
N SER A 81 -9.58 6.02 -4.88
CA SER A 81 -10.19 7.25 -5.40
C SER A 81 -10.65 8.18 -4.29
N ARG A 82 -11.14 7.64 -3.17
CA ARG A 82 -11.53 8.43 -1.99
C ARG A 82 -10.32 9.02 -1.27
N ALA A 83 -9.33 8.20 -0.96
CA ALA A 83 -8.14 8.63 -0.21
C ALA A 83 -7.22 9.53 -1.03
N TYR A 84 -6.77 9.07 -2.19
CA TYR A 84 -5.76 9.75 -3.01
C TYR A 84 -6.35 10.74 -4.01
N GLY A 85 -7.63 10.59 -4.37
CA GLY A 85 -8.33 11.50 -5.30
C GLY A 85 -9.01 12.68 -4.61
N GLY A 86 -9.00 12.72 -3.27
CA GLY A 86 -9.59 13.80 -2.47
C GLY A 86 -11.12 13.77 -2.39
N LEU A 87 -11.76 12.68 -2.83
CA LEU A 87 -13.22 12.53 -2.77
C LEU A 87 -13.73 12.12 -1.38
N GLY A 88 -12.84 11.62 -0.51
CA GLY A 88 -13.11 11.32 0.89
C GLY A 88 -12.36 12.26 1.82
N GLU A 89 -12.91 12.51 3.01
CA GLU A 89 -12.15 13.13 4.09
C GLU A 89 -11.26 12.08 4.75
N LEU A 90 -9.95 12.17 4.50
CA LEU A 90 -8.96 11.20 4.97
C LEU A 90 -9.03 10.97 6.49
N ASN A 91 -9.36 12.01 7.26
CA ASN A 91 -9.50 11.95 8.72
C ASN A 91 -10.72 11.13 9.18
N GLN A 92 -11.74 10.95 8.33
CA GLN A 92 -12.96 10.19 8.63
C GLN A 92 -12.92 8.76 8.10
N MET A 93 -11.95 8.43 7.25
CA MET A 93 -11.78 7.06 6.75
C MET A 93 -11.35 6.11 7.87
N LEU A 94 -11.86 4.88 7.80
CA LEU A 94 -11.44 3.82 8.71
C LEU A 94 -9.99 3.39 8.37
N PRO A 95 -9.20 2.93 9.36
CA PRO A 95 -7.85 2.46 9.10
C PRO A 95 -7.78 1.36 8.02
N GLN A 96 -8.75 0.46 8.00
CA GLN A 96 -8.84 -0.61 6.99
C GLN A 96 -9.05 -0.05 5.58
N GLU A 97 -9.94 0.93 5.42
CA GLU A 97 -10.20 1.62 4.14
C GLU A 97 -8.93 2.30 3.61
N MET A 98 -8.17 2.94 4.52
CA MET A 98 -6.87 3.52 4.19
C MET A 98 -5.85 2.44 3.80
N GLY A 99 -5.86 1.29 4.47
CA GLY A 99 -5.04 0.13 4.11
C GLY A 99 -5.36 -0.40 2.71
N HIS A 100 -6.63 -0.55 2.36
CA HIS A 100 -7.06 -0.97 1.03
C HIS A 100 -6.65 0.04 -0.06
N ALA A 101 -6.81 1.33 0.21
CA ALA A 101 -6.36 2.40 -0.68
C ALA A 101 -4.84 2.36 -0.91
N ALA A 102 -4.06 2.19 0.17
CA ALA A 102 -2.61 2.11 0.11
C ALA A 102 -2.11 0.87 -0.66
N ALA A 103 -2.78 -0.28 -0.49
CA ALA A 103 -2.47 -1.48 -1.26
C ALA A 103 -2.68 -1.27 -2.77
N TYR A 104 -3.77 -0.60 -3.16
CA TYR A 104 -4.00 -0.28 -4.56
C TYR A 104 -2.95 0.70 -5.11
N GLU A 105 -2.53 1.71 -4.32
CA GLU A 105 -1.45 2.61 -4.76
C GLU A 105 -0.10 1.90 -4.90
N ALA A 106 0.21 0.97 -3.98
CA ALA A 106 1.39 0.11 -4.09
C ALA A 106 1.31 -0.76 -5.36
N TYR A 107 0.16 -1.35 -5.66
CA TYR A 107 -0.06 -2.13 -6.90
C TYR A 107 0.09 -1.27 -8.15
N ARG A 108 -0.47 -0.04 -8.16
CA ARG A 108 -0.27 0.91 -9.27
C ARG A 108 1.20 1.22 -9.45
N THR A 109 1.93 1.46 -8.36
CA THR A 109 3.38 1.70 -8.38
C THR A 109 4.12 0.48 -8.97
N TRP A 110 3.72 -0.73 -8.58
CA TRP A 110 4.28 -1.98 -9.06
C TRP A 110 4.15 -2.16 -10.57
N ILE A 111 2.94 -2.05 -11.11
CA ILE A 111 2.70 -2.29 -12.54
C ILE A 111 3.29 -1.18 -13.44
N HIS A 112 3.52 0.02 -12.92
CA HIS A 112 4.09 1.14 -13.71
C HIS A 112 5.62 1.22 -13.65
N ASN A 113 6.30 0.50 -12.76
CA ASN A 113 7.75 0.64 -12.54
C ASN A 113 8.45 -0.72 -12.54
N SER A 114 8.80 -1.24 -13.72
CA SER A 114 9.44 -2.57 -13.82
C SER A 114 10.74 -2.71 -13.03
N SER A 115 11.48 -1.61 -12.89
CA SER A 115 12.73 -1.54 -12.12
C SER A 115 12.59 -1.99 -10.66
N ILE A 116 11.36 -2.01 -10.11
CA ILE A 116 11.15 -2.40 -8.72
C ILE A 116 11.00 -3.91 -8.53
N TYR A 117 10.68 -4.67 -9.59
CA TYR A 117 10.50 -6.13 -9.48
C TYR A 117 11.47 -6.93 -10.36
N GLU A 118 12.05 -6.31 -11.39
CA GLU A 118 13.10 -6.93 -12.23
C GLU A 118 14.22 -7.59 -11.41
N PRO A 119 14.76 -6.97 -10.33
CA PRO A 119 15.83 -7.58 -9.53
C PRO A 119 15.41 -8.88 -8.81
N LEU A 120 14.11 -9.07 -8.57
CA LEU A 120 13.57 -10.26 -7.91
C LEU A 120 13.37 -11.43 -8.88
N SER A 121 13.59 -11.22 -10.18
CA SER A 121 13.40 -12.24 -11.21
C SER A 121 11.98 -12.85 -11.21
N GLY A 122 11.79 -14.04 -11.77
CA GLY A 122 10.50 -14.74 -11.85
C GLY A 122 10.00 -15.36 -10.53
N ASP A 123 10.56 -14.99 -9.38
CA ASP A 123 10.11 -15.48 -8.07
C ASP A 123 8.82 -14.74 -7.66
N PHE A 124 7.68 -15.30 -8.05
CA PHE A 124 6.35 -14.71 -7.82
C PHE A 124 6.03 -14.51 -6.34
N GLU A 125 6.45 -15.42 -5.46
CA GLU A 125 6.19 -15.26 -4.03
C GLU A 125 7.03 -14.13 -3.44
N ARG A 126 8.28 -13.99 -3.85
CA ARG A 126 9.12 -12.85 -3.43
C ARG A 126 8.60 -11.52 -3.97
N GLN A 127 8.12 -11.52 -5.21
CA GLN A 127 7.44 -10.35 -5.79
C GLN A 127 6.17 -9.98 -5.02
N ARG A 128 5.36 -10.97 -4.65
CA ARG A 128 4.17 -10.76 -3.81
C ARG A 128 4.54 -10.20 -2.45
N GLU A 129 5.56 -10.76 -1.81
CA GLU A 129 6.07 -10.28 -0.52
C GLU A 129 6.58 -8.83 -0.61
N ALA A 130 7.29 -8.50 -1.68
CA ALA A 130 7.77 -7.14 -1.96
C ALA A 130 6.61 -6.15 -2.15
N LEU A 131 5.57 -6.51 -2.91
CA LEU A 131 4.37 -5.70 -3.05
C LEU A 131 3.67 -5.47 -1.69
N ILE A 132 3.61 -6.49 -0.84
CA ILE A 132 3.05 -6.38 0.52
C ILE A 132 3.87 -5.41 1.36
N GLY A 133 5.21 -5.48 1.28
CA GLY A 133 6.11 -4.52 1.94
C GLY A 133 5.83 -3.08 1.55
N LEU A 134 5.65 -2.83 0.24
CA LEU A 134 5.27 -1.52 -0.27
C LEU A 134 3.92 -1.05 0.24
N ALA A 135 2.92 -1.93 0.23
CA ALA A 135 1.56 -1.61 0.70
C ALA A 135 1.53 -1.26 2.19
N VAL A 136 2.22 -2.02 3.03
CA VAL A 136 2.30 -1.75 4.47
C VAL A 136 2.99 -0.41 4.74
N ALA A 137 4.09 -0.13 4.03
CA ALA A 137 4.80 1.14 4.14
C ALA A 137 3.94 2.33 3.68
N GLU A 138 3.22 2.16 2.57
CA GLU A 138 2.32 3.16 2.02
C GLU A 138 1.14 3.44 2.96
N SER A 139 0.60 2.42 3.63
CA SER A 139 -0.47 2.60 4.62
C SER A 139 -0.02 3.46 5.81
N SER A 140 1.22 3.26 6.26
CA SER A 140 1.83 4.05 7.33
C SER A 140 2.01 5.51 6.93
N ARG A 141 2.39 5.76 5.67
CA ARG A 141 2.46 7.11 5.08
C ARG A 141 1.09 7.77 5.05
N LEU A 142 0.08 7.07 4.56
CA LEU A 142 -1.28 7.60 4.42
C LEU A 142 -1.88 7.96 5.80
N LEU A 143 -1.67 7.12 6.82
CA LEU A 143 -2.04 7.43 8.21
C LEU A 143 -1.34 8.67 8.77
N GLY A 144 -0.11 8.93 8.34
CA GLY A 144 0.62 10.15 8.66
C GLY A 144 -0.11 11.41 8.20
N TYR A 145 -0.68 11.40 7.00
CA TYR A 145 -1.47 12.53 6.49
C TYR A 145 -2.82 12.70 7.21
N ALA A 146 -3.38 11.63 7.77
CA ALA A 146 -4.59 11.70 8.58
C ALA A 146 -4.35 12.10 10.06
N SER A 147 -3.11 12.46 10.44
CA SER A 147 -2.72 12.73 11.84
C SER A 147 -3.01 11.57 12.80
N ARG A 148 -3.10 10.34 12.29
CA ARG A 148 -3.41 9.11 13.06
C ARG A 148 -2.20 8.17 13.18
N SER A 149 -1.01 8.65 12.84
CA SER A 149 0.22 7.85 12.85
C SER A 149 0.65 7.35 14.24
N MET A 150 0.21 7.98 15.33
CA MET A 150 0.57 7.55 16.69
C MET A 150 -0.36 6.47 17.26
N ASP A 151 -1.55 6.30 16.69
CA ASP A 151 -2.51 5.29 17.13
C ASP A 151 -2.03 3.89 16.71
N HIS A 152 -1.68 3.05 17.70
CA HIS A 152 -1.22 1.68 17.46
C HIS A 152 -2.30 0.80 16.83
N TYR A 153 -3.56 0.98 17.23
CA TYR A 153 -4.67 0.20 16.68
C TYR A 153 -4.88 0.55 15.21
N ALA A 154 -4.91 1.84 14.89
CA ALA A 154 -5.05 2.29 13.50
C ALA A 154 -3.89 1.80 12.61
N ARG A 155 -2.65 1.87 13.11
CA ARG A 155 -1.49 1.34 12.37
C ARG A 155 -1.61 -0.15 12.07
N SER A 156 -1.91 -0.98 13.08
CA SER A 156 -2.05 -2.42 12.89
C SER A 156 -3.18 -2.75 11.91
N ALA A 157 -4.36 -2.14 12.12
CA ALA A 157 -5.52 -2.39 11.27
C ALA A 157 -5.30 -1.98 9.81
N ALA A 158 -4.65 -0.82 9.56
CA ALA A 158 -4.32 -0.38 8.22
C ALA A 158 -3.24 -1.25 7.56
N ALA A 159 -2.19 -1.63 8.31
CA ALA A 159 -1.12 -2.48 7.82
C ALA A 159 -1.62 -3.88 7.46
N GLU A 160 -2.43 -4.50 8.32
CA GLU A 160 -3.06 -5.80 8.07
C GLU A 160 -3.96 -5.74 6.84
N ALA A 161 -4.85 -4.75 6.76
CA ALA A 161 -5.71 -4.56 5.60
C ALA A 161 -4.92 -4.34 4.31
N ALA A 162 -3.86 -3.54 4.36
CA ALA A 162 -2.99 -3.28 3.21
C ALA A 162 -2.27 -4.55 2.76
N ALA A 163 -1.68 -5.31 3.70
CA ALA A 163 -0.99 -6.55 3.40
C ALA A 163 -1.94 -7.58 2.79
N MET A 164 -3.11 -7.79 3.39
CA MET A 164 -4.11 -8.74 2.87
C MET A 164 -4.59 -8.33 1.48
N THR A 165 -4.98 -7.07 1.28
CA THR A 165 -5.43 -6.57 -0.04
C THR A 165 -4.32 -6.70 -1.09
N ALA A 166 -3.09 -6.28 -0.79
CA ALA A 166 -1.95 -6.40 -1.68
C ALA A 166 -1.71 -7.85 -2.12
N SER A 167 -1.84 -8.77 -1.15
CA SER A 167 -1.67 -10.20 -1.37
C SER A 167 -2.73 -10.83 -2.29
N ILE A 168 -3.94 -10.25 -2.31
CA ILE A 168 -5.07 -10.66 -3.17
C ILE A 168 -4.92 -10.06 -4.55
N ILE A 169 -4.71 -8.74 -4.64
CA ILE A 169 -4.66 -8.01 -5.91
C ILE A 169 -3.38 -8.28 -6.71
N PHE A 170 -2.34 -8.83 -6.08
CA PHE A 170 -1.13 -9.27 -6.78
C PHE A 170 -1.42 -10.22 -7.96
N TYR A 171 -2.43 -11.09 -7.81
CA TYR A 171 -2.81 -12.04 -8.85
C TYR A 171 -3.84 -11.47 -9.86
N TRP A 172 -4.17 -10.19 -9.76
CA TRP A 172 -5.06 -9.55 -10.71
C TRP A 172 -4.32 -9.24 -12.04
N PRO A 173 -4.92 -9.56 -13.20
CA PRO A 173 -4.29 -9.35 -14.52
C PRO A 173 -4.24 -7.88 -14.98
#